data_AF-A0A9D4YNS3-F1
#
_entry.id   AF-A0A9D4YNS3-F1
#
_cell.length_a   1.000
_cell.length_b   1.000
_cell.length_c   1.000
_cell.angle_alpha   90.00
_cell.angle_beta   90.00
_cell.angle_gamma   90.00
#
_symmetry.space_group_name_H-M   'P 1'
#
loop_
_entity.id
_entity.type
_entity.pdbx_description
1 polymer ?
#
loop_
_entity_poly.entity_id
_entity_poly.type
_entity_poly.pdbx_seq_one_letter_code
_entity_poly.pdbx_strand_id
1 'polypeptide(L)'
;KNDVSRDEVIQILQAIASSGRFWHDWDNLKSMLSFQLKQVLSEYPEAKMTSEQQYASLRESYSDLVNKLNDALTCFIDGPPFTLQRVCEILLDAKNIYPNLSKLTLAL
;
A
#
# COMPACT_ATOMS: atom_id res chain seq x y z
N LYS A 1 0.24 8.60 -21.86
CA LYS A 1 0.03 8.38 -20.40
C LYS A 1 -0.99 7.25 -20.33
N ASN A 2 -0.55 5.99 -20.23
CA ASN A 2 -1.48 4.87 -20.14
C ASN A 2 -2.09 4.93 -18.75
N ASP A 3 -3.39 5.21 -18.66
CA ASP A 3 -4.16 4.94 -17.44
C ASP A 3 -4.16 3.42 -17.24
N VAL A 4 -3.22 2.94 -16.42
CA VAL A 4 -3.18 1.55 -15.97
C VAL A 4 -4.46 1.31 -15.18
N SER A 5 -5.26 0.34 -15.62
CA SER A 5 -6.53 0.02 -14.97
C SER A 5 -6.29 -0.61 -13.59
N ARG A 6 -7.24 -0.47 -12.66
CA ARG A 6 -7.16 -1.12 -11.33
C ARG A 6 -6.94 -2.63 -11.47
N ASP A 7 -7.62 -3.27 -12.41
CA ASP A 7 -7.52 -4.72 -12.63
C ASP A 7 -6.12 -5.13 -13.10
N GLU A 8 -5.48 -4.31 -13.94
CA GLU A 8 -4.10 -4.52 -14.36
C GLU A 8 -3.13 -4.40 -13.17
N VAL A 9 -3.31 -3.39 -12.31
CA VAL A 9 -2.53 -3.26 -11.07
C VAL A 9 -2.68 -4.52 -10.21
N ILE A 10 -3.91 -4.99 -10.00
CA ILE A 10 -4.18 -6.19 -9.19
C ILE A 10 -3.50 -7.42 -9.79
N GLN A 11 -3.61 -7.64 -11.11
CA GLN A 11 -2.99 -8.80 -11.77
C GLN A 11 -1.46 -8.80 -11.63
N ILE A 12 -0.83 -7.63 -11.78
CA ILE A 12 0.62 -7.50 -11.64
C ILE A 12 1.04 -7.80 -10.19
N LEU A 13 0.35 -7.22 -9.21
CA LEU A 13 0.65 -7.47 -7.80
C LEU A 13 0.42 -8.94 -7.43
N GLN A 14 -0.60 -9.61 -7.98
CA GLN A 14 -0.86 -11.03 -7.77
C GLN A 14 0.27 -11.90 -8.31
N ALA A 15 0.78 -11.58 -9.51
CA ALA A 15 1.92 -12.29 -10.08
C ALA A 15 3.15 -12.18 -9.16
N ILE A 16 3.45 -10.98 -8.67
CA ILE A 16 4.59 -10.73 -7.76
C ILE A 16 4.38 -11.45 -6.42
N ALA A 17 3.19 -11.38 -5.82
CA ALA A 17 2.87 -12.05 -4.57
C ALA A 17 3.03 -13.58 -4.68
N SER A 18 2.67 -14.16 -5.83
CA SER A 18 2.75 -15.60 -6.06
C SER A 18 4.16 -16.12 -6.36
N SER A 19 5.02 -15.32 -7.01
CA SER A 19 6.30 -15.80 -7.52
C SER A 19 7.54 -15.09 -6.99
N GLY A 20 7.38 -13.96 -6.30
CA GLY A 20 8.45 -13.08 -5.85
C GLY A 20 9.26 -12.43 -6.99
N ARG A 21 8.77 -12.53 -8.24
CA ARG A 21 9.44 -11.99 -9.43
C ARG A 21 8.62 -10.84 -9.98
N PHE A 22 9.30 -9.79 -10.43
CA PHE A 22 8.69 -8.65 -11.10
C PHE A 22 9.39 -8.43 -12.45
N TRP A 23 8.63 -7.96 -13.44
CA TRP A 23 9.10 -7.76 -14.82
C TRP A 23 8.95 -6.31 -15.28
N HIS A 24 8.30 -5.49 -14.47
CA HIS A 24 8.06 -4.08 -14.74
C HIS A 24 9.23 -3.23 -14.24
N ASP A 25 9.44 -2.10 -14.89
CA ASP A 25 10.28 -1.03 -14.37
C ASP A 25 9.87 -0.64 -12.94
N TRP A 26 10.86 -0.37 -12.09
CA TRP A 26 10.62 -0.12 -10.68
C TRP A 26 9.84 1.17 -10.43
N ASP A 27 10.04 2.24 -11.20
CA ASP A 27 9.29 3.49 -11.04
C ASP A 27 7.82 3.33 -11.46
N ASN A 28 7.56 2.51 -12.50
CA ASN A 28 6.21 2.10 -12.83
C ASN A 28 5.57 1.29 -11.69
N LEU A 29 6.31 0.34 -11.11
CA LEU A 29 5.80 -0.47 -10.00
C LEU A 29 5.56 0.35 -8.73
N LYS A 30 6.39 1.36 -8.41
CA LYS A 30 6.14 2.33 -7.34
C LYS A 30 4.79 3.02 -7.51
N SER A 31 4.48 3.44 -8.74
CA SER A 31 3.21 4.11 -9.04
C SER A 31 2.01 3.18 -8.81
N MET A 32 2.14 1.91 -9.19
CA MET A 32 1.12 0.87 -8.96
C MET A 32 0.96 0.55 -7.46
N LEU A 33 2.05 0.41 -6.72
CA LEU A 33 2.05 0.19 -5.26
C LEU A 33 1.43 1.38 -4.52
N SER A 34 1.79 2.60 -4.89
CA SER A 34 1.19 3.84 -4.34
C SER A 34 -0.32 3.88 -4.57
N PHE A 35 -0.74 3.56 -5.80
CA PHE A 35 -2.16 3.50 -6.16
C PHE A 35 -2.90 2.48 -5.31
N GLN A 36 -2.40 1.24 -5.25
CA GLN A 36 -3.04 0.17 -4.47
C GLN A 36 -3.05 0.47 -2.98
N LEU A 37 -1.96 0.99 -2.41
CA LEU A 37 -1.91 1.40 -1.00
C LEU A 37 -3.02 2.39 -0.68
N LYS A 38 -3.19 3.44 -1.49
CA LYS A 38 -4.23 4.47 -1.25
C LYS A 38 -5.64 3.88 -1.34
N GLN A 39 -5.87 2.94 -2.25
CA GLN A 39 -7.14 2.21 -2.34
C GLN A 39 -7.39 1.40 -1.06
N VAL A 40 -6.43 0.59 -0.65
CA VAL A 40 -6.52 -0.24 0.56
C VAL A 40 -6.76 0.60 1.81
N LEU A 41 -6.00 1.68 2.00
CA LEU A 41 -6.13 2.55 3.17
C LEU A 41 -7.53 3.21 3.23
N SER A 42 -8.12 3.53 2.07
CA SER A 42 -9.47 4.12 2.00
C SER A 42 -10.60 3.19 2.45
N GLU A 43 -10.33 1.88 2.53
CA GLU A 43 -11.28 0.87 3.02
C GLU A 43 -11.32 0.79 4.56
N TYR A 44 -10.37 1.41 5.26
CA TYR A 44 -10.34 1.45 6.72
C TYR A 44 -11.26 2.54 7.28
N PRO A 45 -11.91 2.32 8.44
CA PRO A 45 -12.82 3.30 9.04
C PRO A 45 -12.20 4.69 9.25
N GLU A 46 -10.90 4.73 9.57
CA GLU A 46 -10.13 5.94 9.85
C GLU A 46 -10.11 6.92 8.67
N ALA A 47 -10.27 6.43 7.42
CA ALA A 47 -10.38 7.26 6.24
C ALA A 47 -11.63 8.16 6.23
N LYS A 48 -12.66 7.80 6.99
CA LYS A 48 -13.95 8.51 7.09
C LYS A 48 -14.14 9.24 8.43
N MET A 49 -13.19 9.10 9.35
CA MET A 49 -13.23 9.71 10.67
C MET A 49 -12.98 11.23 10.61
N THR A 50 -13.48 11.95 11.61
CA THR A 50 -13.09 13.36 11.81
C THR A 50 -11.64 13.45 12.26
N SER A 51 -11.03 14.64 12.13
CA SER A 51 -9.65 14.86 12.57
C SER A 51 -9.44 14.47 14.05
N GLU A 52 -10.39 14.81 14.93
CA GLU A 52 -10.30 14.48 16.36
C GLU A 52 -10.29 12.96 16.62
N GLN A 53 -11.15 12.22 15.91
CA GLN A 53 -11.21 10.76 15.99
C GLN A 53 -9.96 10.09 15.42
N GLN A 54 -9.39 10.65 14.34
CA GLN A 54 -8.13 10.20 13.76
C GLN A 54 -6.99 10.39 14.75
N TYR A 55 -6.83 11.58 15.34
CA TYR A 55 -5.77 11.82 16.34
C TYR A 55 -5.93 10.94 17.59
N ALA A 56 -7.16 10.62 18.02
CA ALA A 56 -7.38 9.69 19.13
C ALA A 56 -6.94 8.25 18.80
N SER A 57 -7.13 7.81 17.56
CA SER A 57 -6.89 6.41 17.13
C SER A 57 -5.48 6.17 16.58
N LEU A 58 -5.00 7.09 15.74
CA LEU A 58 -3.74 7.01 14.99
C LEU A 58 -2.61 7.86 15.59
N ARG A 59 -2.93 8.81 16.47
CA ARG A 59 -2.00 9.84 17.00
C ARG A 59 -1.43 10.79 15.94
N GLU A 60 -1.89 10.69 14.70
CA GLU A 60 -1.55 11.55 13.58
C GLU A 60 -2.78 11.71 12.67
N SER A 61 -2.73 12.60 11.68
CA SER A 61 -3.81 12.70 10.70
C SER A 61 -3.77 11.50 9.74
N TYR A 62 -4.94 11.11 9.20
CA TYR A 62 -4.98 10.04 8.19
C TYR A 62 -4.13 10.39 6.95
N SER A 63 -4.09 11.66 6.55
CA SER A 63 -3.27 12.11 5.41
C SER A 63 -1.78 11.95 5.67
N ASP A 64 -1.30 12.27 6.87
CA ASP A 64 0.12 12.12 7.23
C ASP A 64 0.51 10.65 7.25
N LEU A 65 -0.36 9.78 7.77
CA LEU A 65 -0.16 8.34 7.76
C LEU A 65 -0.05 7.80 6.32
N VAL A 66 -0.99 8.18 5.43
CA VAL A 66 -0.97 7.77 4.02
C VAL A 66 0.33 8.20 3.34
N ASN A 67 0.76 9.44 3.54
CA ASN A 67 2.00 9.96 2.95
C ASN A 67 3.22 9.20 3.49
N LYS A 68 3.31 9.01 4.81
CA LYS A 68 4.42 8.27 5.44
C LYS A 68 4.54 6.84 4.92
N LEU A 69 3.42 6.11 4.81
CA LEU A 69 3.42 4.74 4.27
C LEU A 69 3.76 4.71 2.78
N ASN A 70 3.25 5.68 2.01
CA ASN A 70 3.59 5.81 0.60
C ASN A 70 5.09 6.05 0.39
N ASP A 71 5.67 6.95 1.19
CA ASP A 71 7.09 7.26 1.13
C ASP A 71 7.93 6.06 1.54
N ALA A 72 7.55 5.35 2.61
CA ALA A 72 8.22 4.11 3.03
C ALA A 72 8.21 3.03 1.93
N LEU A 73 7.12 2.91 1.17
CA LEU A 73 7.03 1.96 0.06
C LEU A 73 7.85 2.36 -1.18
N THR A 74 8.06 3.65 -1.40
CA THR A 74 8.63 4.18 -2.65
C THR A 74 10.04 4.77 -2.50
N CYS A 75 10.59 4.80 -1.28
CA CYS A 75 11.91 5.36 -1.00
C CYS A 75 13.10 4.53 -1.52
N PHE A 76 12.88 3.28 -1.92
CA PHE A 76 13.95 2.43 -2.43
C PHE A 76 14.41 2.89 -3.81
N ILE A 77 15.65 3.37 -3.91
CA ILE A 77 16.21 3.96 -5.13
C ILE A 77 16.84 2.93 -6.07
N ASP A 78 17.45 1.87 -5.53
CA ASP A 78 18.21 0.88 -6.30
C ASP A 78 17.33 -0.25 -6.89
N GLY A 79 16.03 -0.23 -6.60
CA GLY A 79 15.11 -1.30 -6.96
C GLY A 79 14.14 -1.63 -5.82
N PRO A 80 13.25 -2.60 -6.01
CA PRO A 80 12.34 -3.03 -4.96
C PRO A 80 13.08 -3.70 -3.80
N PRO A 81 12.54 -3.63 -2.57
CA PRO A 81 13.11 -4.33 -1.44
C PRO A 81 12.96 -5.84 -1.59
N PHE A 82 13.79 -6.61 -0.87
CA PHE A 82 13.66 -8.08 -0.82
C PHE A 82 12.29 -8.54 -0.27
N THR A 83 11.57 -7.66 0.42
CA THR A 83 10.23 -7.89 0.96
C THR A 83 9.09 -7.58 -0.02
N LEU A 84 9.38 -7.20 -1.28
CA LEU A 84 8.36 -6.82 -2.25
C LEU A 84 7.23 -7.84 -2.38
N GLN A 85 7.56 -9.14 -2.42
CA GLN A 85 6.55 -10.20 -2.46
C GLN A 85 5.56 -10.08 -1.30
N ARG A 86 6.08 -9.94 -0.08
CA ARG A 86 5.27 -9.81 1.14
C ARG A 86 4.44 -8.52 1.14
N VAL A 87 5.00 -7.43 0.63
CA VAL A 87 4.25 -6.18 0.46
C VAL A 87 3.05 -6.38 -0.48
N CYS A 88 3.25 -7.06 -1.62
CA CYS A 88 2.16 -7.34 -2.55
C CYS A 88 1.08 -8.23 -1.92
N GLU A 89 1.44 -9.28 -1.17
CA GLU A 89 0.49 -10.11 -0.43
C GLU A 89 -0.36 -9.27 0.54
N ILE A 90 0.29 -8.38 1.30
CA ILE A 90 -0.40 -7.50 2.25
C ILE A 90 -1.35 -6.55 1.52
N LEU A 91 -0.91 -5.90 0.44
CA LEU A 91 -1.72 -4.94 -0.31
C LEU A 91 -2.89 -5.58 -1.08
N LEU A 92 -2.84 -6.88 -1.36
CA LEU A 92 -3.92 -7.61 -2.01
C LEU A 92 -4.99 -8.09 -1.02
N ASP A 93 -4.63 -8.31 0.26
CA ASP A 93 -5.52 -8.93 1.24
C ASP A 93 -5.48 -8.25 2.63
N ALA A 94 -5.25 -6.94 2.65
CA ALA A 94 -4.92 -6.18 3.84
C ALA A 94 -5.96 -6.31 4.97
N LYS A 95 -7.26 -6.25 4.65
CA LYS A 95 -8.34 -6.31 5.66
C LYS A 95 -8.48 -7.69 6.30
N ASN A 96 -8.09 -8.75 5.61
CA ASN A 96 -8.11 -10.11 6.16
C ASN A 96 -6.86 -10.39 6.99
N ILE A 97 -5.68 -9.94 6.53
CA ILE A 97 -4.41 -10.12 7.26
C ILE A 97 -4.34 -9.18 8.48
N TYR A 98 -4.73 -7.91 8.28
CA TYR A 98 -4.69 -6.84 9.27
C TYR A 98 -6.03 -6.08 9.33
N PRO A 99 -7.02 -6.58 10.08
CA PRO A 99 -8.33 -5.93 10.19
C PRO A 99 -8.27 -4.48 10.71
N ASN A 100 -7.23 -4.16 11.49
CA ASN A 100 -6.99 -2.86 12.12
C ASN A 100 -5.88 -2.10 11.39
N LEU A 101 -6.11 -0.81 11.11
CA LEU A 101 -5.14 0.01 10.37
C LEU A 101 -3.81 0.13 11.11
N SER A 102 -3.85 0.27 12.44
CA SER A 102 -2.64 0.32 13.27
C SER A 102 -1.74 -0.91 13.12
N LYS A 103 -2.29 -2.10 12.88
CA LYS A 103 -1.50 -3.31 12.62
C LYS A 103 -0.94 -3.34 11.21
N LEU A 104 -1.71 -2.88 10.22
CA LEU A 104 -1.24 -2.74 8.84
C LEU A 104 -0.04 -1.79 8.77
N THR A 105 -0.13 -0.63 9.42
CA THR A 105 0.94 0.38 9.47
C THR A 105 2.25 -0.14 10.07
N LEU A 106 2.20 -1.12 10.98
CA LEU A 106 3.41 -1.72 11.56
C LEU A 106 4.04 -2.78 10.65
N ALA A 107 3.29 -3.30 9.67
CA ALA A 107 3.72 -4.36 8.78
C ALA A 107 4.25 -3.84 7.43
N LEU A 108 3.96 -2.58 7.10
CA LEU A 108 4.42 -1.85 5.91
C LEU A 108 5.49 -0.84 6.28
#